data_AF-A0AAD5GT69-F1
#
_entry.id   AF-A0AAD5GT69-F1
#
_cell.length_a   1.000
_cell.length_b   1.000
_cell.length_c   1.000
_cell.angle_alpha   90.00
_cell.angle_beta   90.00
_cell.angle_gamma   90.00
#
_symmetry.space_group_name_H-M   'P 1'
#
loop_
_entity.id
_entity.type
_entity.pdbx_description
1 polymer ?
#
loop_
_entity_poly.entity_id
_entity_poly.type
_entity_poly.pdbx_seq_one_letter_code
_entity_poly.pdbx_strand_id
1 'polypeptide(L)'
;MRPNGRIIIPLLFTLALTLTESTQPPFACDSSKPTTNSYPFCKLTLPISIRVKDLVSRLTLDEKIAQLVNSAPPIPRLGIPAYEWWSEALHGVSNSGYGIFFNGSIKSATSFPQVILTAASFDVGLWYRIGQVS
;
A
#
# COMPACT_ATOMS: atom_id res chain seq x y z
N MET A 1 59.67 -25.08 32.02
CA MET A 1 59.07 -24.13 31.05
C MET A 1 57.70 -24.65 30.65
N ARG A 2 56.63 -23.95 31.00
CA ARG A 2 55.23 -24.35 30.72
C ARG A 2 54.87 -23.94 29.27
N PRO A 3 54.22 -24.79 28.46
CA PRO A 3 53.74 -24.37 27.15
C PRO A 3 52.45 -23.55 27.28
N ASN A 4 52.43 -22.40 26.60
CA ASN A 4 51.29 -21.48 26.52
C ASN A 4 50.19 -22.09 25.62
N GLY A 5 49.08 -22.52 26.23
CA GLY A 5 47.86 -22.91 25.51
C GLY A 5 47.15 -21.67 24.96
N ARG A 6 47.09 -21.54 23.63
CA ARG A 6 46.26 -20.54 22.96
C ARG A 6 44.80 -21.01 23.00
N ILE A 7 43.99 -20.37 23.84
CA ILE A 7 42.54 -20.56 23.88
C ILE A 7 41.93 -19.83 22.68
N ILE A 8 41.47 -20.59 21.69
CA ILE A 8 40.69 -20.07 20.56
C ILE A 8 39.23 -20.01 21.01
N ILE A 9 38.70 -18.81 21.23
CA ILE A 9 37.28 -18.59 21.50
C ILE A 9 36.56 -18.53 20.15
N PRO A 10 35.63 -19.44 19.82
CA PRO A 10 34.87 -19.34 18.58
C PRO A 10 33.85 -18.21 18.75
N LEU A 11 33.96 -17.18 17.92
CA LEU A 11 32.97 -16.10 17.82
C LEU A 11 31.73 -16.69 17.12
N LEU A 12 30.73 -17.13 17.88
CA LEU A 12 29.42 -17.50 17.32
C LEU A 12 28.75 -16.24 16.76
N PHE A 13 28.83 -16.06 15.44
CA PHE A 13 27.99 -15.11 14.72
C PHE A 13 26.55 -15.65 14.74
N THR A 14 25.72 -15.14 15.64
CA THR A 14 24.27 -15.37 15.58
C THR A 14 23.74 -14.61 14.37
N LEU A 15 23.44 -15.34 13.30
CA LEU A 15 22.68 -14.84 12.17
C LEU A 15 21.25 -14.56 12.66
N ALA A 16 21.00 -13.33 13.11
CA ALA A 16 19.65 -12.88 13.41
C ALA A 16 18.86 -12.87 12.09
N LEU A 17 18.03 -13.89 11.88
CA LEU A 17 17.01 -13.86 10.83
C LEU A 17 16.06 -12.71 11.18
N THR A 18 16.23 -11.57 10.53
CA THR A 18 15.21 -10.53 10.52
C THR A 18 14.06 -11.06 9.66
N LEU A 19 13.03 -11.60 10.32
CA LEU A 19 11.76 -11.88 9.66
C LEU A 19 11.22 -10.53 9.17
N THR A 20 11.28 -10.28 7.87
CA THR A 20 10.59 -9.17 7.23
C THR A 20 9.11 -9.52 7.20
N GLU A 21 8.39 -9.08 8.23
CA GLU A 21 6.93 -9.20 8.25
C GLU A 21 6.38 -8.32 7.13
N SER A 22 5.80 -8.96 6.10
CA SER A 22 5.02 -8.27 5.08
C SER A 22 3.77 -7.73 5.76
N THR A 23 3.86 -6.51 6.28
CA THR A 23 2.68 -5.83 6.78
C THR A 23 1.82 -5.48 5.58
N GLN A 24 0.79 -6.30 5.35
CA GLN A 24 -0.31 -5.90 4.46
C GLN A 24 -0.79 -4.52 4.93
N PRO A 25 -1.00 -3.56 4.03
CA PRO A 25 -1.44 -2.24 4.44
C PRO A 25 -2.77 -2.39 5.20
N PRO A 26 -3.05 -1.52 6.19
CA PRO A 26 -4.28 -1.62 6.94
C PRO A 26 -5.46 -1.49 5.97
N PHE A 27 -6.30 -2.50 5.91
CA PHE A 27 -7.51 -2.47 5.10
C PHE A 27 -8.73 -2.28 5.98
N ALA A 28 -9.71 -1.51 5.49
CA ALA A 28 -11.03 -1.47 6.09
C ALA A 28 -11.70 -2.85 5.96
N CYS A 29 -12.69 -3.12 6.81
CA CYS A 29 -13.48 -4.36 6.76
C CYS A 29 -12.67 -5.65 7.01
N ASP A 30 -11.64 -5.56 7.85
CA ASP A 30 -10.90 -6.72 8.33
C ASP A 30 -11.84 -7.74 8.99
N SER A 31 -11.92 -8.93 8.40
CA SER A 31 -12.79 -10.01 8.87
C SER A 31 -12.44 -10.52 10.26
N SER A 32 -11.19 -10.31 10.70
CA SER A 32 -10.74 -10.66 12.05
C SER A 32 -11.23 -9.67 13.13
N LYS A 33 -11.75 -8.50 12.73
CA LYS A 33 -12.30 -7.48 13.63
C LYS A 33 -13.84 -7.43 13.52
N PRO A 34 -14.56 -8.23 14.32
CA PRO A 34 -16.02 -8.37 14.19
C PRO A 34 -16.80 -7.08 14.43
N THR A 35 -16.24 -6.11 15.17
CA THR A 35 -16.87 -4.82 15.45
C THR A 35 -17.06 -3.95 14.21
N THR A 36 -16.19 -4.07 13.20
CA THR A 36 -16.25 -3.26 11.97
C THR A 36 -16.69 -4.07 10.75
N ASN A 37 -16.52 -5.39 10.75
CA ASN A 37 -16.94 -6.26 9.64
C ASN A 37 -18.48 -6.36 9.47
N SER A 38 -19.25 -6.04 10.52
CA SER A 38 -20.72 -6.12 10.47
C SER A 38 -21.38 -5.00 9.64
N TYR A 39 -20.66 -3.92 9.34
CA TYR A 39 -21.23 -2.78 8.63
C TYR A 39 -21.67 -3.14 7.20
N PRO A 40 -22.81 -2.60 6.71
CA PRO A 40 -23.25 -2.81 5.34
C PRO A 40 -22.19 -2.42 4.29
N PHE A 41 -21.40 -1.37 4.53
CA PHE A 41 -20.31 -1.01 3.61
C PHE A 41 -19.21 -2.09 3.46
N CYS A 42 -19.11 -3.04 4.40
CA CYS A 42 -18.21 -4.19 4.34
C CYS A 42 -18.81 -5.42 3.63
N LYS A 43 -20.10 -5.43 3.31
CA LYS A 43 -20.77 -6.58 2.68
C LYS A 43 -20.59 -6.55 1.16
N LEU A 44 -19.71 -7.39 0.64
CA LEU A 44 -19.43 -7.51 -0.81
C LEU A 44 -20.63 -7.99 -1.65
N THR A 45 -21.65 -8.56 -1.01
CA THR A 45 -22.91 -8.97 -1.66
C THR A 45 -23.83 -7.78 -1.97
N LEU A 46 -23.58 -6.60 -1.40
CA LEU A 46 -24.36 -5.40 -1.67
C LEU A 46 -23.75 -4.57 -2.82
N PRO A 47 -24.56 -3.87 -3.63
CA PRO A 47 -24.05 -2.96 -4.65
C PRO A 47 -23.14 -1.87 -4.07
N ILE A 48 -22.13 -1.45 -4.84
CA ILE A 48 -21.18 -0.40 -4.44
C ILE A 48 -21.91 0.86 -3.98
N SER A 49 -22.96 1.29 -4.70
CA SER A 49 -23.74 2.49 -4.35
C SER A 49 -24.37 2.41 -2.95
N ILE A 50 -24.86 1.24 -2.54
CA ILE A 50 -25.42 1.00 -1.21
C ILE A 50 -24.31 1.04 -0.15
N ARG A 51 -23.17 0.41 -0.44
CA ARG A 51 -22.00 0.39 0.45
C ARG A 51 -21.43 1.79 0.67
N VAL A 52 -21.26 2.56 -0.39
CA VAL A 52 -20.78 3.95 -0.32
C VAL A 52 -21.77 4.84 0.43
N LYS A 53 -23.07 4.72 0.14
CA LYS A 53 -24.10 5.51 0.83
C LYS A 53 -24.13 5.21 2.33
N ASP A 54 -24.04 3.93 2.71
CA ASP A 54 -23.94 3.53 4.13
C ASP A 54 -22.69 4.13 4.78
N LEU A 55 -21.52 4.00 4.16
CA LEU A 55 -20.28 4.58 4.67
C LEU A 55 -20.39 6.10 4.88
N VAL A 56 -20.77 6.85 3.84
CA VAL A 56 -20.86 8.32 3.89
C VAL A 56 -21.93 8.80 4.87
N SER A 57 -23.03 8.04 5.02
CA SER A 57 -24.08 8.37 6.00
C SER A 57 -23.61 8.24 7.45
N ARG A 58 -22.60 7.42 7.71
CA ARG A 58 -22.03 7.21 9.04
C ARG A 58 -21.08 8.33 9.43
N LEU A 59 -20.48 9.04 8.47
CA LEU A 59 -19.48 10.08 8.74
C LEU A 59 -20.12 11.32 9.38
N THR A 60 -19.43 11.88 10.38
CA THR A 60 -19.72 13.23 10.86
C THR A 60 -19.38 14.26 9.78
N LEU A 61 -19.85 15.50 9.95
CA LEU A 61 -19.50 16.56 9.00
C LEU A 61 -17.97 16.79 8.96
N ASP A 62 -17.32 16.82 10.12
CA ASP A 62 -15.87 17.02 10.22
C ASP A 62 -15.09 15.87 9.56
N GLU A 63 -15.52 14.63 9.79
CA GLU A 63 -14.92 13.47 9.11
C GLU A 63 -15.09 13.61 7.59
N LYS A 64 -16.25 14.02 7.08
CA LYS A 64 -16.45 14.23 5.63
C LYS A 64 -15.52 15.29 5.07
N ILE A 65 -15.42 16.43 5.72
CA ILE A 65 -14.55 17.53 5.29
C ILE A 65 -13.10 17.06 5.26
N ALA A 66 -12.67 16.32 6.28
CA ALA A 66 -11.32 15.78 6.34
C ALA A 66 -11.00 14.77 5.23
N GLN A 67 -12.00 14.13 4.61
CA GLN A 67 -11.79 13.21 3.47
C GLN A 67 -11.70 13.93 2.11
N LEU A 68 -11.80 15.27 2.05
CA LEU A 68 -11.74 16.04 0.79
C LEU A 68 -10.31 16.45 0.38
N VAL A 69 -9.30 15.93 1.05
CA VAL A 69 -7.88 16.15 0.74
C VAL A 69 -7.22 14.84 0.33
N ASN A 70 -6.07 14.92 -0.34
CA ASN A 70 -5.30 13.75 -0.79
C ASN A 70 -4.82 12.90 0.39
N SER A 71 -4.32 13.54 1.45
CA SER A 71 -3.90 12.91 2.69
C SER A 71 -5.07 12.69 3.66
N ALA A 72 -6.05 11.88 3.24
CA ALA A 72 -7.26 11.62 4.02
C ALA A 72 -6.92 10.89 5.34
N PRO A 73 -7.25 11.46 6.51
CA PRO A 73 -6.93 10.84 7.80
C PRO A 73 -7.78 9.59 8.04
N PRO A 74 -7.34 8.70 8.96
CA PRO A 74 -8.14 7.52 9.32
C PRO A 74 -9.43 7.93 10.02
N ILE A 75 -10.42 7.03 10.00
CA ILE A 75 -11.63 7.12 10.82
C ILE A 75 -11.67 5.89 11.75
N PRO A 76 -10.98 5.94 12.91
CA PRO A 76 -10.79 4.77 13.77
C PRO A 76 -12.10 4.16 14.27
N ARG A 77 -13.11 5.00 14.55
CA ARG A 77 -14.48 4.61 14.93
C ARG A 77 -15.12 3.60 13.97
N LEU A 78 -14.81 3.72 12.68
CA LEU A 78 -15.33 2.87 11.62
C LEU A 78 -14.32 1.84 11.14
N GLY A 79 -13.11 1.81 11.71
CA GLY A 79 -12.01 0.96 11.27
C GLY A 79 -11.52 1.29 9.86
N ILE A 80 -11.59 2.56 9.46
CA ILE A 80 -11.13 3.01 8.14
C ILE A 80 -9.71 3.54 8.30
N PRO A 81 -8.73 2.99 7.55
CA PRO A 81 -7.35 3.46 7.56
C PRO A 81 -7.22 4.85 6.93
N ALA A 82 -6.07 5.49 7.13
CA ALA A 82 -5.70 6.66 6.34
C ALA A 82 -5.61 6.26 4.85
N TYR A 83 -5.93 7.18 3.96
CA TYR A 83 -5.85 6.93 2.53
C TYR A 83 -5.19 8.10 1.81
N GLU A 84 -4.13 7.81 1.07
CA GLU A 84 -3.46 8.78 0.20
C GLU A 84 -3.84 8.49 -1.24
N TRP A 85 -4.79 9.25 -1.78
CA TRP A 85 -5.29 9.01 -3.14
C TRP A 85 -4.43 9.67 -4.22
N TRP A 86 -3.51 10.56 -3.85
CA TRP A 86 -2.54 11.09 -4.81
C TRP A 86 -1.38 10.11 -4.99
N SER A 87 -1.45 9.36 -6.08
CA SER A 87 -0.39 8.51 -6.60
C SER A 87 -0.21 8.77 -8.09
N GLU A 88 1.01 8.56 -8.60
CA GLU A 88 1.36 8.85 -9.99
C GLU A 88 1.84 7.60 -10.71
N ALA A 89 1.35 7.38 -11.94
CA ALA A 89 1.69 6.22 -12.76
C ALA A 89 1.75 6.52 -14.27
N LEU A 90 2.06 7.77 -14.65
CA LEU A 90 1.99 8.25 -16.05
C LEU A 90 2.71 7.34 -17.06
N HIS A 91 3.87 6.79 -16.68
CA HIS A 91 4.68 5.88 -17.51
C HIS A 91 5.36 4.81 -16.63
N GLY A 92 4.57 4.23 -15.73
CA GLY A 92 5.01 3.36 -14.63
C GLY A 92 4.86 4.05 -13.28
N VAL A 93 4.75 3.25 -12.20
CA VAL A 93 4.58 3.77 -10.83
C VAL A 93 5.70 4.72 -10.43
N SER A 94 5.33 5.89 -9.94
CA SER A 94 6.24 6.90 -9.42
C SER A 94 6.08 7.07 -7.90
N ASN A 95 7.15 7.52 -7.25
CA ASN A 95 7.10 8.02 -5.87
C ASN A 95 6.78 9.52 -5.82
N SER A 96 6.32 10.11 -6.92
CA SER A 96 5.73 11.44 -6.95
C SER A 96 4.39 11.42 -6.22
N GLY A 97 4.17 12.40 -5.35
CA GLY A 97 3.09 12.37 -4.37
C GLY A 97 3.53 11.68 -3.07
N TYR A 98 2.56 11.28 -2.24
CA TYR A 98 2.81 10.66 -0.93
C TYR A 98 2.25 9.22 -0.84
N GLY A 99 1.67 8.69 -1.92
CA GLY A 99 1.00 7.39 -1.91
C GLY A 99 1.94 6.18 -2.03
N ILE A 100 3.10 6.33 -2.69
CA ILE A 100 4.04 5.23 -2.96
C ILE A 100 5.47 5.60 -2.54
N PHE A 101 6.15 4.69 -1.85
CA PHE A 101 7.55 4.83 -1.45
C PHE A 101 8.38 3.61 -1.82
N PHE A 102 9.55 3.82 -2.39
CA PHE A 102 10.50 2.77 -2.78
C PHE A 102 11.60 2.54 -1.72
N ASN A 103 11.24 2.61 -0.44
CA ASN A 103 12.18 2.45 0.69
C ASN A 103 12.04 1.09 1.41
N GLY A 104 10.99 0.32 1.14
CA GLY A 104 10.71 -1.00 1.72
C GLY A 104 11.34 -2.16 0.96
N SER A 105 10.68 -3.32 0.92
CA SER A 105 11.12 -4.49 0.13
C SER A 105 11.12 -4.23 -1.37
N ILE A 106 10.26 -3.32 -1.85
CA ILE A 106 10.22 -2.84 -3.23
C ILE A 106 11.09 -1.58 -3.34
N LYS A 107 12.08 -1.61 -4.24
CA LYS A 107 13.11 -0.57 -4.38
C LYS A 107 12.98 0.29 -5.65
N SER A 108 12.15 -0.13 -6.60
CA SER A 108 11.91 0.56 -7.85
C SER A 108 10.68 -0.01 -8.55
N ALA A 109 10.24 0.68 -9.60
CA ALA A 109 9.25 0.21 -10.57
C ALA A 109 9.81 0.36 -12.00
N THR A 110 9.22 -0.33 -12.96
CA THR A 110 9.59 -0.19 -14.37
C THR A 110 9.30 1.23 -14.85
N SER A 111 10.26 1.87 -15.53
CA SER A 111 10.05 3.16 -16.18
C SER A 111 9.91 2.94 -17.69
N PHE A 112 8.71 3.20 -18.21
CA PHE A 112 8.41 3.11 -19.64
C PHE A 112 8.82 4.40 -20.37
N PRO A 113 8.90 4.40 -21.72
CA PRO A 113 9.03 5.63 -22.47
C PRO A 113 7.92 6.63 -22.10
N GLN A 114 8.27 7.92 -22.09
CA GLN A 114 7.30 8.99 -21.91
C GLN A 114 6.16 8.88 -22.93
N VAL A 115 4.98 9.38 -22.57
CA VAL A 115 3.73 9.18 -23.33
C VAL A 115 3.85 9.58 -24.80
N ILE A 116 4.68 10.60 -25.12
CA ILE A 116 4.93 11.03 -26.49
C ILE A 116 5.62 9.95 -27.36
N LEU A 117 6.58 9.21 -26.79
CA LEU A 117 7.27 8.13 -27.51
C LEU A 117 6.40 6.87 -27.56
N THR A 118 5.66 6.58 -26.49
CA THR A 118 4.69 5.47 -26.49
C THR A 118 3.58 5.71 -27.52
N ALA A 119 3.13 6.96 -27.70
CA ALA A 119 2.18 7.34 -28.75
C ALA A 119 2.75 7.15 -30.16
N ALA A 120 4.03 7.47 -30.35
CA ALA A 120 4.72 7.33 -31.64
C ALA A 120 4.87 5.88 -32.12
N SER A 121 4.57 4.88 -31.27
CA SER A 121 4.47 3.48 -31.71
C SER A 121 3.25 3.18 -32.59
N PHE A 122 2.19 4.00 -32.48
CA PHE A 122 0.87 3.75 -33.07
C PHE A 122 0.29 2.34 -32.77
N ASP A 123 0.71 1.70 -31.67
CA ASP A 123 0.24 0.37 -31.24
C ASP A 123 -0.64 0.49 -29.98
N VAL A 124 -1.96 0.43 -30.15
CA VAL A 124 -2.93 0.45 -29.03
C VAL A 124 -2.76 -0.76 -28.10
N GLY A 125 -2.34 -1.91 -28.64
CA GLY A 125 -2.04 -3.10 -27.85
C GLY A 125 -0.83 -2.87 -26.94
N LEU A 126 0.17 -2.10 -27.39
CA LEU A 126 1.32 -1.73 -26.55
C LEU A 126 0.88 -0.86 -25.37
N TRP A 127 0.02 0.14 -25.58
CA TRP A 127 -0.53 0.97 -24.50
C TRP A 127 -1.27 0.13 -23.46
N TYR A 128 -2.11 -0.79 -23.92
CA TYR A 128 -2.83 -1.70 -23.04
C TYR A 128 -1.88 -2.57 -22.22
N ARG A 129 -0.87 -3.17 -22.86
CA ARG A 129 0.14 -4.00 -22.18
C ARG A 129 0.93 -3.20 -21.15
N ILE A 130 1.32 -1.96 -21.45
CA ILE A 130 1.99 -1.07 -20.48
C ILE A 130 1.07 -0.83 -19.28
N GLY A 131 -0.21 -0.50 -19.51
CA GLY A 131 -1.16 -0.27 -18.42
C GLY A 131 -1.45 -1.51 -17.56
N GLN A 132 -1.31 -2.72 -18.09
CA GLN A 132 -1.49 -3.96 -17.33
C GLN A 132 -0.33 -4.29 -16.38
N VAL A 133 0.88 -3.78 -16.66
CA VAL A 133 2.10 -4.06 -15.88
C VAL A 133 2.66 -2.82 -15.18
N SER A 134 1.99 -1.68 -15.35
CA SER A 134 2.26 -0.45 -14.60
C SER A 134 1.58 -0.49 -13.23
#